data_AF-A0A6P5P0Y3-F1
#
_entry.id   AF-A0A6P5P0Y3-F1
#
_cell.length_a   1.000
_cell.length_b   1.000
_cell.length_c   1.000
_cell.angle_alpha   90.00
_cell.angle_beta   90.00
_cell.angle_gamma   90.00
#
_symmetry.space_group_name_H-M   'P 1'
#
loop_
_entity.id
_entity.type
_entity.pdbx_description
1 polymer ?
#
loop_
_entity_poly.entity_id
_entity_poly.type
_entity_poly.pdbx_seq_one_letter_code
_entity_poly.pdbx_strand_id
1 'polypeptide(L)'
;MKIAITITVVMLSICCSSASSDICPGFLQVLEALLMESESSYVASLKPFNPGSDLQNAGTQLKRLVDSLPQETRINIMKLTEKILTSPLCKQDLRL
;
A
#
# COMPACT_ATOMS: atom_id res chain seq x y z
N MET A 1 26.56 25.35 7.32
CA MET A 1 26.51 24.20 6.38
C MET A 1 26.60 22.89 7.15
N LYS A 2 25.47 22.30 7.58
CA LYS A 2 25.40 20.93 8.13
C LYS A 2 23.98 20.37 8.31
N ILE A 3 22.93 21.19 8.08
CA ILE A 3 21.52 20.81 8.27
C ILE A 3 20.80 20.50 6.94
N ALA A 4 21.46 20.72 5.80
CA ALA A 4 20.85 20.48 4.48
C ALA A 4 20.98 19.03 3.98
N ILE A 5 21.76 18.17 4.65
CA ILE A 5 22.10 16.82 4.15
C ILE A 5 21.19 15.73 4.76
N THR A 6 20.50 16.02 5.86
CA THR A 6 19.64 15.03 6.53
C THR A 6 18.26 14.90 5.90
N ILE A 7 17.79 15.89 5.13
CA ILE A 7 16.44 15.85 4.53
C ILE A 7 16.42 15.01 3.24
N THR A 8 17.56 14.84 2.56
CA THR A 8 17.65 14.02 1.34
C THR A 8 17.65 12.52 1.61
N VAL A 9 18.12 12.07 2.78
CA VAL A 9 18.22 10.63 3.08
C VAL A 9 16.85 10.01 3.39
N VAL A 10 15.89 10.78 3.91
CA VAL A 10 14.54 10.27 4.19
C VAL A 10 13.77 10.00 2.88
N MET A 11 14.01 10.78 1.83
CA MET A 11 13.42 10.54 0.49
C MET A 11 14.08 9.38 -0.27
N LEU A 12 15.34 9.05 0.05
CA LEU A 12 16.07 7.92 -0.55
C LEU A 12 15.69 6.55 0.06
N SER A 13 14.96 6.52 1.17
CA SER A 13 14.50 5.25 1.77
C SER A 13 13.19 4.71 1.17
N ILE A 14 12.55 5.48 0.29
CA ILE A 14 11.40 5.02 -0.52
C ILE A 14 11.89 4.34 -1.82
N CYS A 15 13.21 4.28 -2.04
CA CYS A 15 13.82 3.56 -3.15
C CYS A 15 13.75 2.03 -2.97
N CYS A 16 12.55 1.47 -3.14
CA CYS A 16 12.44 0.33 -4.04
C CYS A 16 12.82 0.85 -5.43
N SER A 17 14.08 0.59 -5.81
CA SER A 17 14.63 0.56 -7.16
C SER A 17 13.82 1.23 -8.27
N SER A 18 14.29 2.39 -8.72
CA SER A 18 14.01 2.94 -10.04
C SER A 18 14.42 1.93 -11.12
N ALA A 19 13.55 0.99 -11.50
CA ALA A 19 13.74 0.12 -12.68
C ALA A 19 12.45 -0.47 -13.26
N SER A 20 11.28 -0.10 -12.74
CA SER A 20 10.00 -0.20 -13.45
C SER A 20 9.01 0.71 -12.72
N SER A 21 8.12 1.41 -13.43
CA SER A 21 6.98 2.13 -12.84
C SER A 21 5.90 1.16 -12.30
N ASP A 22 6.31 -0.07 -11.97
CA ASP A 22 5.46 -1.13 -11.48
C ASP A 22 5.10 -0.91 -10.01
N ILE A 23 3.87 -1.25 -9.70
CA ILE A 23 3.27 -1.07 -8.39
C ILE A 23 4.02 -1.94 -7.38
N CYS A 24 4.38 -1.35 -6.22
CA CYS A 24 5.08 -2.06 -5.16
C CYS A 24 4.33 -3.34 -4.76
N PRO A 25 4.91 -4.54 -4.95
CA PRO A 25 4.21 -5.80 -4.67
C PRO A 25 3.84 -5.95 -3.19
N GLY A 26 4.66 -5.39 -2.28
CA GLY A 26 4.32 -5.35 -0.86
C GLY A 26 3.07 -4.50 -0.56
N PHE A 27 2.86 -3.42 -1.31
CA PHE A 27 1.65 -2.61 -1.18
C PHE A 27 0.41 -3.34 -1.71
N LEU A 28 0.54 -4.06 -2.82
CA LEU A 28 -0.55 -4.90 -3.36
C LEU A 28 -0.97 -5.97 -2.36
N GLN A 29 -0.01 -6.64 -1.72
CA GLN A 29 -0.29 -7.67 -0.72
C GLN A 29 -1.06 -7.10 0.49
N VAL A 30 -0.66 -5.93 1.00
CA VAL A 30 -1.37 -5.27 2.11
C VAL A 30 -2.77 -4.85 1.70
N LEU A 31 -2.94 -4.35 0.46
CA LEU A 31 -4.24 -3.94 -0.06
C LEU A 31 -5.19 -5.14 -0.24
N GLU A 32 -4.66 -6.26 -0.73
CA GLU A 32 -5.41 -7.51 -0.84
C GLU A 32 -5.85 -8.02 0.53
N ALA A 33 -4.94 -8.05 1.50
CA ALA A 33 -5.27 -8.43 2.87
C ALA A 33 -6.31 -7.50 3.51
N LEU A 34 -6.23 -6.19 3.23
CA LEU A 34 -7.20 -5.20 3.69
C LEU A 34 -8.60 -5.50 3.17
N LEU A 35 -8.73 -5.79 1.87
CA LEU A 35 -10.03 -5.93 1.20
C LEU A 35 -10.63 -7.34 1.34
N MET A 36 -9.82 -8.39 1.36
CA MET A 36 -10.30 -9.76 1.18
C MET A 36 -10.05 -10.69 2.36
N GLU A 37 -9.00 -10.47 3.14
CA GLU A 37 -8.60 -11.41 4.18
C GLU A 37 -9.18 -11.05 5.57
N SER A 38 -8.79 -11.81 6.60
CA SER A 38 -9.18 -11.52 7.98
C SER A 38 -8.42 -10.32 8.57
N GLU A 39 -8.93 -9.70 9.64
CA GLU A 39 -8.20 -8.68 10.42
C GLU A 39 -6.81 -9.17 10.85
N SER A 40 -6.70 -10.44 11.27
CA SER A 40 -5.43 -11.03 11.70
C SER A 40 -4.41 -11.18 10.56
N SER A 41 -4.88 -11.54 9.36
CA SER A 41 -4.03 -11.65 8.18
C SER A 41 -3.57 -10.28 7.70
N TYR A 42 -4.46 -9.28 7.72
CA TYR A 42 -4.10 -7.90 7.46
C TYR A 42 -3.02 -7.40 8.44
N VAL A 43 -3.19 -7.60 9.75
CA VAL A 43 -2.16 -7.24 10.74
C VAL A 43 -0.83 -7.99 10.49
N ALA A 44 -0.89 -9.25 10.08
CA ALA A 44 0.31 -10.01 9.71
C ALA A 44 1.01 -9.43 8.47
N SER A 45 0.26 -8.98 7.45
CA SER A 45 0.81 -8.34 6.25
C SER A 45 1.53 -7.03 6.53
N LEU A 46 1.22 -6.36 7.65
CA LEU A 46 1.88 -5.12 8.08
C LEU A 46 3.23 -5.37 8.78
N LYS A 47 3.46 -6.56 9.34
CA LYS A 47 4.68 -6.88 10.11
C LYS A 47 5.99 -6.59 9.37
N PRO A 48 6.16 -6.92 8.07
CA PRO A 48 7.40 -6.64 7.33
C PRO A 48 7.76 -5.16 7.26
N PHE A 49 6.77 -4.27 7.40
CA PHE A 49 6.96 -2.82 7.37
C PHE A 49 7.25 -2.21 8.74
N ASN A 50 7.13 -3.01 9.82
CA ASN A 50 7.37 -2.60 11.21
C ASN A 50 6.73 -1.25 11.59
N PRO A 51 5.41 -1.06 11.38
CA PRO A 51 4.74 0.20 11.70
C PRO A 51 4.69 0.44 13.20
N GLY A 52 4.65 1.72 13.59
CA GLY A 52 4.32 2.12 14.96
C GLY A 52 2.92 1.64 15.38
N SER A 53 2.70 1.48 16.68
CA SER A 53 1.44 0.96 17.23
C SER A 53 0.24 1.85 16.89
N ASP A 54 0.45 3.16 16.79
CA ASP A 54 -0.54 4.14 16.38
C ASP A 54 -0.96 3.93 14.91
N LEU A 55 0.01 3.75 14.01
CA LEU A 55 -0.24 3.49 12.59
C LEU A 55 -0.91 2.14 12.36
N GLN A 56 -0.45 1.10 13.06
CA GLN A 56 -1.07 -0.23 13.00
C GLN A 56 -2.52 -0.15 13.49
N ASN A 57 -2.79 0.54 14.60
CA ASN A 57 -4.14 0.68 15.13
C ASN A 57 -5.06 1.47 14.18
N ALA A 58 -4.55 2.49 13.50
CA ALA A 58 -5.31 3.20 12.46
C ALA A 58 -5.66 2.28 11.29
N GLY A 59 -4.70 1.46 10.82
CA GLY A 59 -4.94 0.45 9.80
C GLY A 59 -5.97 -0.60 10.23
N THR A 60 -5.88 -1.10 11.46
CA THR A 60 -6.84 -2.06 12.01
C THR A 60 -8.26 -1.47 12.12
N GLN A 61 -8.39 -0.20 12.49
CA GLN A 61 -9.69 0.48 12.48
C GLN A 61 -10.29 0.58 11.07
N LEU A 62 -9.48 0.93 10.07
CA LEU A 62 -9.90 0.91 8.68
C LEU A 62 -10.35 -0.48 8.24
N LYS A 63 -9.59 -1.52 8.60
CA LYS A 63 -9.92 -2.91 8.30
C LYS A 63 -11.30 -3.32 8.82
N ARG A 64 -11.65 -2.95 10.05
CA ARG A 64 -12.98 -3.24 10.63
C ARG A 64 -14.13 -2.59 9.86
N LEU A 65 -13.92 -1.37 9.36
CA LEU A 65 -14.90 -0.70 8.51
C LEU A 65 -15.05 -1.42 7.17
N VAL A 66 -13.92 -1.80 6.56
CA VAL A 66 -13.93 -2.59 5.32
C VAL A 66 -14.64 -3.94 5.53
N ASP A 67 -14.40 -4.62 6.65
CA ASP A 67 -15.02 -5.91 6.97
C ASP A 67 -16.53 -5.84 7.21
N SER A 68 -17.05 -4.66 7.56
CA SER A 68 -18.50 -4.43 7.65
C SER A 68 -19.20 -4.36 6.29
N LEU A 69 -18.44 -4.21 5.19
CA LEU A 69 -19.01 -4.12 3.85
C LEU A 69 -19.44 -5.51 3.34
N PRO A 70 -20.52 -5.57 2.54
CA PRO A 70 -20.90 -6.80 1.83
C PRO A 70 -19.72 -7.36 1.01
N GLN A 71 -19.62 -8.68 0.93
CA GLN A 71 -18.54 -9.34 0.16
C GLN A 71 -18.48 -8.87 -1.30
N GLU A 72 -19.65 -8.70 -1.94
CA GLU A 72 -19.72 -8.18 -3.31
C GLU A 72 -19.14 -6.76 -3.42
N THR A 73 -19.39 -5.90 -2.44
CA THR A 73 -18.83 -4.55 -2.39
C THR A 73 -17.30 -4.60 -2.29
N ARG A 74 -16.75 -5.46 -1.43
CA ARG A 74 -15.29 -5.64 -1.29
C ARG A 74 -14.65 -6.14 -2.59
N ILE A 75 -15.29 -7.09 -3.28
CA ILE A 75 -14.87 -7.58 -4.60
C ILE A 75 -14.88 -6.46 -5.65
N ASN A 76 -15.92 -5.63 -5.68
CA ASN A 76 -16.02 -4.54 -6.63
C ASN A 76 -14.97 -3.44 -6.36
N ILE A 77 -14.63 -3.18 -5.09
CA ILE A 77 -13.52 -2.28 -4.73
C ILE A 77 -12.18 -2.84 -5.23
N MET A 78 -11.92 -4.13 -5.05
CA MET A 78 -10.68 -4.75 -5.55
C MET A 78 -10.57 -4.63 -7.08
N LYS A 79 -11.64 -4.96 -7.82
CA LYS A 79 -11.68 -4.80 -9.28
C LYS A 79 -11.51 -3.35 -9.72
N LEU A 80 -12.04 -2.39 -8.94
CA LEU A 80 -11.82 -0.97 -9.19
C LEU A 80 -10.35 -0.60 -9.02
N THR A 81 -9.69 -1.07 -7.96
CA THR A 81 -8.25 -0.86 -7.77
C THR A 81 -7.45 -1.46 -8.91
N GLU A 82 -7.72 -2.71 -9.32
CA GLU A 82 -7.07 -3.34 -10.48
C GLU A 82 -7.22 -2.50 -11.76
N LYS A 83 -8.42 -1.96 -12.02
CA LYS A 83 -8.66 -1.07 -13.18
C LYS A 83 -7.83 0.21 -13.11
N ILE A 84 -7.67 0.81 -11.93
CA ILE A 84 -6.83 2.02 -11.73
C ILE A 84 -5.36 1.68 -12.01
N LEU A 85 -4.88 0.61 -11.38
CA LEU A 85 -3.50 0.16 -11.42
C LEU A 85 -3.05 -0.31 -12.81
N THR A 86 -3.96 -0.90 -13.57
CA THR A 86 -3.69 -1.36 -14.95
C THR A 86 -3.90 -0.27 -16.00
N SER A 87 -4.38 0.90 -15.61
CA SER A 87 -4.64 2.01 -16.53
C SER A 87 -3.34 2.64 -17.06
N PRO A 88 -3.38 3.25 -18.27
CA PRO A 88 -2.24 4.00 -18.82
C PRO A 88 -1.77 5.15 -17.93
N LEU A 89 -2.62 5.63 -17.02
CA LEU A 89 -2.29 6.71 -16.07
C LEU A 89 -1.36 6.23 -14.96
N CYS A 90 -1.43 4.95 -14.57
CA CYS A 90 -0.57 4.37 -13.55
C CYS A 90 0.69 3.75 -14.15
N LYS A 91 0.59 3.17 -15.35
CA LYS A 91 1.71 2.55 -16.09
C LYS A 91 2.53 3.56 -16.91
N GLN A 92 2.72 4.80 -16.44
CA GLN A 92 3.47 5.77 -17.22
C GLN A 92 4.91 5.24 -17.44
N ASP A 93 5.20 4.85 -18.67
CA ASP A 93 6.54 4.63 -19.21
C ASP A 93 7.32 5.93 -19.00
N LEU A 94 8.28 5.91 -18.07
CA LEU A 94 9.29 6.96 -17.97
C LEU A 94 10.23 6.81 -19.17
N ARG A 95 9.80 7.28 -20.35
CA ARG A 95 10.70 7.65 -21.43
C ARG A 95 11.33 9.00 -21.07
N LEU A 96 12.41 8.96 -20.31
CA LEU A 96 13.41 10.04 -20.23
C LEU A 96 14.79 9.42 -20.44
#